data_AF-A0A7W9Y4M3-F1
#
_entry.id   AF-A0A7W9Y4M3-F1
#
_cell.length_a   1.000
_cell.length_b   1.000
_cell.length_c   1.000
_cell.angle_alpha   90.00
_cell.angle_beta   90.00
_cell.angle_gamma   90.00
#
_symmetry.space_group_name_H-M   'P 1'
#
loop_
_entity.id
_entity.type
_entity.pdbx_description
1 polymer ?
#
loop_
_entity_poly.entity_id
_entity_poly.type
_entity_poly.pdbx_seq_one_letter_code
_entity_poly.pdbx_strand_id
1 'polypeptide(L)'
;MIYANTFPGLAENAGLEKCYIIEDCNRDTPMSVVRCARDIFLLIRRERPDLIISTGAAPGLIAIMIGKMFGCRTIWVESVANSIELSMSGRIAGKFADLWLTQWQHLSRPKGPLYWGSIL
;
A
#
# COMPACT_ATOMS: atom_id res chain seq x y z
N MET A 1 -13.72 2.45 -8.60
CA MET A 1 -12.45 2.16 -7.89
C MET A 1 -11.35 2.99 -8.54
N ILE A 2 -10.42 3.54 -7.78
CA ILE A 2 -9.25 4.24 -8.30
C ILE A 2 -8.02 3.40 -8.03
N TYR A 3 -7.03 3.49 -8.91
CA TYR A 3 -5.77 2.77 -8.77
C TYR A 3 -4.61 3.76 -8.77
N ALA A 4 -3.56 3.43 -8.03
CA ALA A 4 -2.30 4.15 -8.06
C ALA A 4 -1.16 3.15 -8.14
N ASN A 5 -0.23 3.35 -9.07
CA ASN A 5 0.94 2.47 -9.25
C ASN A 5 2.15 3.28 -9.73
N THR A 6 3.31 2.63 -9.80
CA THR A 6 4.59 3.24 -10.16
C THR A 6 5.04 2.93 -11.59
N PHE A 7 4.28 2.13 -12.35
CA PHE A 7 4.61 1.63 -13.68
C PHE A 7 3.70 2.25 -14.76
N PRO A 8 4.21 3.18 -15.57
CA PRO A 8 3.49 3.69 -16.73
C PRO A 8 3.04 2.57 -17.68
N GLY A 9 1.84 2.66 -18.26
CA GLY A 9 1.33 1.64 -19.19
C GLY A 9 0.60 0.47 -18.53
N LEU A 10 0.77 0.25 -17.22
CA LEU A 10 0.15 -0.90 -16.53
C LEU A 10 -1.38 -0.79 -16.51
N ALA A 11 -1.90 0.43 -16.35
CA ALA A 11 -3.33 0.68 -16.28
C ALA A 11 -4.01 0.46 -17.64
N GLU A 12 -3.37 0.93 -18.70
CA GLU A 12 -3.82 0.82 -20.08
C GLU A 12 -3.89 -0.65 -20.48
N ASN A 13 -2.85 -1.43 -20.16
CA ASN A 13 -2.82 -2.87 -20.40
C ASN A 13 -3.90 -3.64 -19.62
N ALA A 14 -4.31 -3.13 -18.47
CA ALA A 14 -5.35 -3.71 -17.63
C ALA A 14 -6.76 -3.17 -17.92
N GLY A 15 -6.92 -2.23 -18.86
CA GLY A 15 -8.21 -1.59 -19.17
C GLY A 15 -8.77 -0.72 -18.04
N LEU A 16 -7.91 -0.16 -17.20
CA LEU A 16 -8.32 0.65 -16.05
C LEU A 16 -8.47 2.14 -16.43
N GLU A 17 -9.68 2.68 -16.30
CA GLU A 17 -9.98 4.06 -16.68
C GLU A 17 -9.44 5.13 -15.71
N LYS A 18 -9.37 4.81 -14.41
CA LYS A 18 -8.94 5.75 -13.36
C LYS A 18 -7.71 5.23 -12.62
N CYS A 19 -6.56 5.41 -13.25
CA CYS A 19 -5.28 5.10 -12.66
C CYS A 19 -4.36 6.31 -12.62
N TYR A 20 -3.67 6.47 -11.50
CA TYR A 20 -2.70 7.52 -11.27
C TYR A 20 -1.30 6.90 -11.19
N ILE A 21 -0.32 7.56 -11.82
CA ILE A 21 1.09 7.22 -11.64
C ILE A 21 1.63 8.04 -10.47
N ILE A 22 2.29 7.37 -9.55
CA ILE A 22 3.00 7.99 -8.41
C ILE A 22 4.48 7.68 -8.52
N GLU A 23 5.32 8.56 -7.99
CA GLU A 23 6.77 8.33 -7.90
C GLU A 23 7.08 7.01 -7.15
N ASP A 24 7.96 6.19 -7.72
CA ASP A 24 8.51 5.03 -7.01
C ASP A 24 9.56 5.46 -5.98
N CYS A 25 9.62 4.77 -4.85
CA CYS A 25 10.59 5.09 -3.82
C CYS A 25 10.95 3.88 -2.96
N ASN A 26 12.10 3.99 -2.29
CA ASN A 26 12.55 3.02 -1.29
C ASN A 26 13.35 3.73 -0.19
N ARG A 27 13.85 2.96 0.77
CA ARG A 27 14.58 3.46 1.96
C ARG A 27 15.85 4.25 1.63
N ASP A 28 16.44 4.01 0.46
CA ASP A 28 17.72 4.60 0.05
C ASP A 28 17.52 5.83 -0.86
N THR A 29 16.28 6.19 -1.20
CA THR A 29 15.92 7.30 -2.10
C THR A 29 15.08 8.38 -1.39
N PRO A 30 15.62 9.13 -0.43
CA PRO A 30 14.85 10.07 0.41
C PRO A 30 14.13 11.15 -0.41
N MET A 31 14.75 11.66 -1.49
CA MET A 31 14.11 12.66 -2.35
C MET A 31 12.89 12.08 -3.07
N SER A 32 12.97 10.83 -3.55
CA SER A 32 11.83 10.14 -4.16
C SER A 32 10.76 9.80 -3.14
N VAL A 33 11.11 9.51 -1.88
CA VAL A 33 10.13 9.35 -0.78
C VAL A 33 9.32 10.63 -0.60
N VAL A 34 9.95 11.81 -0.60
CA VAL A 34 9.23 13.09 -0.47
C VAL A 34 8.29 13.33 -1.67
N ARG A 35 8.76 13.05 -2.90
CA ARG A 35 7.92 13.19 -4.11
C ARG A 35 6.75 12.21 -4.10
N CYS A 36 6.98 10.95 -3.78
CA CYS A 36 5.95 9.92 -3.63
C CYS A 36 4.91 10.32 -2.58
N ALA A 37 5.35 10.78 -1.40
CA ALA A 37 4.47 11.26 -0.35
C ALA A 37 3.63 12.47 -0.78
N ARG A 38 4.22 13.42 -1.51
CA ARG A 38 3.50 14.56 -2.09
C ARG A 38 2.43 14.08 -3.08
N ASP A 39 2.77 13.19 -4.00
CA ASP A 39 1.85 12.71 -5.04
C ASP A 39 0.67 11.96 -4.41
N ILE A 40 0.94 11.07 -3.45
CA ILE A 40 -0.07 10.34 -2.67
C ILE A 40 -0.94 11.31 -1.86
N PHE A 41 -0.34 12.31 -1.19
CA PHE A 41 -1.09 13.31 -0.43
C PHE A 41 -2.08 14.08 -1.31
N LEU A 42 -1.61 14.57 -2.47
CA LEU A 42 -2.45 15.29 -3.41
C LEU A 42 -3.57 14.40 -3.96
N LEU A 43 -3.27 13.12 -4.24
CA LEU A 43 -4.26 12.16 -4.70
C LEU A 43 -5.34 11.91 -3.67
N ILE A 44 -4.97 11.61 -2.42
CA ILE A 44 -5.93 11.38 -1.32
C ILE A 44 -6.76 12.65 -1.07
N ARG A 45 -6.14 13.83 -1.09
CA ARG A 45 -6.84 15.11 -0.89
C ARG A 45 -7.87 15.40 -1.99
N ARG A 46 -7.57 15.00 -3.23
CA ARG A 46 -8.42 15.17 -4.42
C ARG A 46 -9.56 14.17 -4.45
N GLU A 47 -9.26 12.88 -4.35
CA GLU A 47 -10.24 11.80 -4.53
C GLU A 47 -11.04 11.50 -3.26
N ARG A 48 -10.52 11.88 -2.09
CA ARG A 48 -11.15 11.69 -0.77
C ARG A 48 -11.67 10.26 -0.54
N PRO A 49 -10.79 9.25 -0.63
CA PRO A 49 -11.22 7.86 -0.50
C PRO A 49 -11.70 7.55 0.92
N ASP A 50 -12.75 6.74 1.05
CA ASP A 50 -13.18 6.19 2.35
C ASP A 50 -12.28 5.03 2.82
N LEU A 51 -11.63 4.35 1.86
CA LEU A 51 -10.82 3.14 2.06
C LEU A 51 -9.59 3.15 1.16
N ILE A 52 -8.43 2.82 1.75
CA ILE A 52 -7.17 2.56 1.02
C ILE A 52 -6.77 1.11 1.26
N ILE A 53 -6.54 0.38 0.18
CA ILE A 53 -6.01 -0.99 0.20
C ILE A 53 -4.62 -0.94 -0.45
N SER A 54 -3.61 -1.50 0.20
CA SER A 54 -2.27 -1.56 -0.36
C SER A 54 -1.63 -2.93 -0.21
N THR A 55 -0.98 -3.36 -1.29
CA THR A 55 -0.08 -4.52 -1.38
C THR A 55 1.38 -4.10 -1.62
N GLY A 56 1.63 -2.78 -1.65
CA GLY A 56 2.86 -2.20 -2.17
C GLY A 56 4.00 -2.12 -1.15
N ALA A 57 5.20 -1.79 -1.62
CA ALA A 57 6.39 -1.59 -0.78
C ALA A 57 6.36 -0.24 -0.05
N ALA A 58 7.33 0.66 -0.30
CA ALA A 58 7.37 1.97 0.37
C ALA A 58 6.20 2.90 -0.04
N PRO A 59 5.80 3.01 -1.33
CA PRO A 59 4.65 3.84 -1.72
C PRO A 59 3.34 3.42 -1.03
N GLY A 60 3.13 2.11 -0.91
CA GLY A 60 1.97 1.55 -0.22
C GLY A 60 1.91 1.93 1.25
N LEU A 61 3.06 1.86 1.95
CA LEU A 61 3.16 2.25 3.36
C LEU A 61 2.83 3.73 3.54
N ILE A 62 3.37 4.58 2.66
CA ILE A 62 3.12 6.02 2.66
C ILE A 62 1.62 6.30 2.46
N ALA A 63 0.95 5.58 1.54
CA ALA A 63 -0.49 5.71 1.32
C ALA A 63 -1.33 5.33 2.54
N ILE A 64 -0.97 4.25 3.24
CA ILE A 64 -1.63 3.86 4.49
C ILE A 64 -1.46 4.94 5.56
N MET A 65 -0.24 5.45 5.76
CA MET A 65 0.02 6.46 6.78
C MET A 65 -0.71 7.78 6.49
N ILE A 66 -0.64 8.28 5.26
CA ILE A 66 -1.33 9.51 4.87
C ILE A 66 -2.84 9.31 4.91
N GLY A 67 -3.37 8.22 4.39
CA GLY A 67 -4.80 7.91 4.46
C GLY A 67 -5.31 7.89 5.89
N LYS A 68 -4.55 7.29 6.80
CA LYS A 68 -4.89 7.27 8.22
C LYS A 68 -5.01 8.67 8.83
N MET A 69 -4.10 9.59 8.45
CA MET A 69 -4.16 10.99 8.88
C MET A 69 -5.41 11.72 8.33
N PHE A 70 -5.93 11.29 7.19
CA PHE A 70 -7.16 11.81 6.58
C PHE A 70 -8.43 11.12 7.08
N GLY A 71 -8.33 10.16 8.02
CA GLY A 71 -9.46 9.42 8.55
C GLY A 71 -9.95 8.27 7.65
N CYS A 72 -9.20 7.93 6.60
CA CYS A 72 -9.52 6.77 5.75
C CYS A 72 -9.40 5.47 6.55
N ARG A 73 -10.25 4.49 6.24
CA ARG A 73 -9.99 3.10 6.63
C ARG A 73 -8.83 2.57 5.80
N THR A 74 -8.01 1.71 6.38
CA THR A 74 -6.76 1.27 5.76
C THR A 74 -6.57 -0.23 5.85
N ILE A 75 -6.27 -0.88 4.73
CA ILE A 75 -5.99 -2.31 4.65
C ILE A 75 -4.59 -2.49 4.06
N TRP A 76 -3.73 -3.18 4.81
CA TRP A 76 -2.48 -3.70 4.29
C TRP A 76 -2.64 -5.18 3.98
N VAL A 77 -2.29 -5.58 2.76
CA VAL A 77 -2.16 -6.98 2.37
C VAL A 77 -0.69 -7.23 2.09
N GLU A 78 -0.09 -8.18 2.80
CA GLU A 78 1.32 -8.50 2.61
C GLU A 78 1.60 -8.91 1.16
N SER A 79 2.69 -8.39 0.61
CA SER A 79 3.08 -8.66 -0.77
C SER A 79 3.34 -10.15 -1.00
N VAL A 80 2.84 -10.66 -2.13
CA VAL A 80 3.12 -12.03 -2.57
C VAL A 80 4.62 -12.27 -2.78
N ALA A 81 5.36 -11.20 -3.11
CA ALA A 81 6.77 -11.29 -3.49
C ALA A 81 7.70 -11.75 -2.36
N ASN A 82 7.29 -11.65 -1.09
CA ASN A 82 8.06 -12.19 0.03
C ASN A 82 7.25 -13.26 0.76
N SER A 83 7.68 -14.52 0.64
CA SER A 83 7.03 -15.65 1.28
C SER A 83 7.69 -16.20 2.52
N ILE A 84 8.84 -15.65 2.90
CA ILE A 84 9.67 -16.18 3.97
C ILE A 84 9.51 -15.34 5.24
N GLU A 85 9.41 -14.02 5.09
CA GLU A 85 9.24 -13.11 6.22
C GLU A 85 8.36 -11.91 5.84
N LEU A 86 7.85 -11.21 6.86
CA LEU A 86 7.14 -9.95 6.65
C LEU A 86 8.10 -8.89 6.12
N SER A 87 7.72 -8.18 5.06
CA SER A 87 8.49 -7.05 4.54
C SER A 87 8.68 -5.98 5.62
N MET A 88 9.74 -5.18 5.49
CA MET A 88 9.95 -4.03 6.37
C MET A 88 8.74 -3.10 6.36
N SER A 89 8.23 -2.77 5.16
CA SER A 89 7.04 -1.95 5.02
C SER A 89 5.82 -2.59 5.65
N GLY A 90 5.61 -3.90 5.49
CA GLY A 90 4.49 -4.61 6.11
C GLY A 90 4.52 -4.60 7.63
N ARG A 91 5.70 -4.80 8.22
CA ARG A 91 5.88 -4.68 9.68
C ARG A 91 5.56 -3.28 10.20
N ILE A 92 5.89 -2.24 9.44
CA ILE A 92 5.59 -0.85 9.82
C ILE A 92 4.10 -0.57 9.60
N ALA A 93 3.55 -0.98 8.46
CA ALA A 93 2.15 -0.80 8.09
C ALA A 93 1.21 -1.44 9.11
N GLY A 94 1.57 -2.59 9.68
CA GLY A 94 0.80 -3.22 10.76
C GLY A 94 0.59 -2.36 12.02
N LYS A 95 1.35 -1.28 12.21
CA LYS A 95 1.15 -0.31 13.30
C LYS A 95 0.10 0.75 12.96
N PHE A 96 -0.20 0.96 11.69
CA PHE A 96 -1.04 2.04 11.18
C PHE A 96 -2.32 1.54 10.50
N ALA A 97 -2.27 0.37 9.86
CA ALA A 97 -3.38 -0.23 9.14
C ALA A 97 -4.51 -0.66 10.09
N ASP A 98 -5.75 -0.44 9.68
CA ASP A 98 -6.93 -0.96 10.38
C ASP A 98 -7.07 -2.47 10.24
N LEU A 99 -6.67 -2.99 9.07
CA LEU A 99 -6.62 -4.43 8.81
C LEU A 99 -5.27 -4.78 8.19
N TRP A 100 -4.57 -5.73 8.81
CA TRP A 100 -3.26 -6.21 8.35
C TRP A 100 -3.36 -7.70 8.03
N LEU A 101 -3.20 -8.04 6.75
CA LEU A 101 -3.40 -9.39 6.23
C LEU A 101 -2.10 -9.97 5.69
N THR A 102 -1.96 -11.28 5.81
CA THR A 102 -0.93 -12.06 5.13
C THR A 102 -1.57 -13.25 4.43
N GLN A 103 -0.96 -13.63 3.33
CA GLN A 103 -1.40 -14.80 2.57
C GLN A 103 -0.75 -16.08 3.07
N TRP A 104 0.30 -16.00 3.91
CA TRP A 104 1.06 -17.17 4.37
C TRP A 104 0.84 -17.44 5.85
N GLN A 105 0.37 -18.64 6.16
CA GLN A 105 -0.08 -19.00 7.51
C GLN A 105 1.03 -18.84 8.56
N HIS A 106 2.26 -19.21 8.21
CA HIS A 106 3.42 -19.15 9.11
C HIS A 106 3.87 -17.71 9.44
N LEU A 107 3.44 -16.70 8.67
CA LEU A 107 3.73 -15.29 8.95
C LEU A 107 2.69 -14.63 9.87
N SER A 108 1.58 -15.31 10.13
CA SER A 108 0.51 -14.76 10.97
C SER A 108 0.93 -14.71 12.43
N ARG A 109 0.41 -13.72 13.17
CA ARG A 109 0.68 -13.52 14.59
C ARG A 109 -0.60 -13.16 15.34
N PRO A 110 -0.66 -13.34 16.67
CA PRO A 110 -1.87 -13.05 17.46
C PRO A 110 -2.41 -11.61 17.32
N LYS A 111 -1.54 -10.63 17.05
CA LYS A 111 -1.91 -9.22 16.85
C LYS A 111 -1.86 -8.78 15.37
N GLY A 112 -1.81 -9.74 14.46
CA GLY A 112 -1.63 -9.49 13.04
C GLY A 112 -0.17 -9.66 12.55
N PRO A 113 0.03 -9.91 11.26
CA PRO A 113 -1.02 -9.96 10.24
C PRO A 113 -1.91 -11.20 10.37
N LEU A 114 -3.18 -11.08 10.00
CA LEU A 114 -4.13 -12.19 10.00
C LEU A 114 -3.94 -13.01 8.72
N TYR A 115 -3.88 -14.33 8.86
CA TYR A 115 -3.82 -15.23 7.71
C TYR A 115 -5.19 -15.35 7.03
N TRP A 116 -5.26 -15.02 5.75
CA TRP A 116 -6.50 -15.04 4.96
C TRP A 116 -6.36 -15.81 3.62
N GLY A 117 -5.26 -16.55 3.42
CA GLY A 117 -5.07 -17.39 2.22
C GLY A 117 -4.80 -16.58 0.94
N SER A 118 -5.24 -17.07 -0.22
CA SER A 118 -5.02 -16.43 -1.54
C SER A 118 -6.04 -15.32 -1.76
N ILE A 119 -5.63 -14.06 -1.57
CA ILE A 119 -6.52 -12.88 -1.64
C ILE A 119 -6.18 -12.00 -2.86
N LEU A 120 -5.01 -12.23 -3.48
CA LEU A 120 -4.51 -11.53 -4.67
C LEU A 120 -4.41 -12.47 -5.86
#